data_AF-A0A2E5JIN0-F1
#
_entry.id   AF-A0A2E5JIN0-F1
#
_cell.length_a   1.000
_cell.length_b   1.000
_cell.length_c   1.000
_cell.angle_alpha   90.00
_cell.angle_beta   90.00
_cell.angle_gamma   90.00
#
_symmetry.space_group_name_H-M   'P 1'
#
loop_
_entity.id
_entity.type
_entity.pdbx_description
1 polymer ?
#
loop_
_entity_poly.entity_id
_entity_poly.type
_entity_poly.pdbx_seq_one_letter_code
_entity_poly.pdbx_strand_id
1 'polypeptide(L)'
;MKLSTLFLALALSTSAAASVNCDIYLVASDVDGRHDLTEKVLSQFEAKGYRISRIEKPSDIQDQGKVSYMSVFSDIHPLIGARTTIDLVDLYVEENTVTSKTQSKIAISKKPLFGSAAKSVLKAVEKSIPSCLQ
;
A
#
# COMPACT_ATOMS: atom_id res chain seq x y z
N MET A 1 53.17 -27.70 5.87
CA MET A 1 52.12 -27.37 6.86
C MET A 1 51.28 -26.25 6.27
N LYS A 2 50.00 -26.49 6.04
CA LYS A 2 49.06 -25.53 5.45
C LYS A 2 48.62 -24.57 6.56
N LEU A 3 49.01 -23.31 6.49
CA LEU A 3 48.48 -22.27 7.37
C LEU A 3 47.34 -21.56 6.63
N SER A 4 46.14 -21.82 7.12
CA SER A 4 44.93 -21.08 6.79
C SER A 4 45.07 -19.63 7.26
N THR A 5 44.89 -18.66 6.36
CA THR A 5 44.49 -17.30 6.75
C THR A 5 43.13 -17.03 6.15
N LEU A 6 42.17 -17.11 7.06
CA LEU A 6 40.76 -16.79 6.93
C LEU A 6 40.58 -15.27 7.08
N PHE A 7 39.51 -14.75 6.46
CA PHE A 7 38.91 -13.42 6.62
C PHE A 7 39.64 -12.20 6.02
N LEU A 8 39.08 -11.71 4.91
CA LEU A 8 38.62 -10.32 4.91
C LEU A 8 37.31 -10.20 4.13
N ALA A 9 36.31 -9.71 4.85
CA ALA A 9 34.97 -9.47 4.39
C ALA A 9 34.93 -8.40 3.30
N LEU A 10 34.03 -8.57 2.33
CA LEU A 10 33.22 -7.46 1.86
C LEU A 10 31.84 -8.03 1.51
N ALA A 11 31.03 -8.18 2.55
CA ALA A 11 29.60 -8.32 2.39
C ALA A 11 29.08 -7.00 1.81
N LEU A 12 29.07 -6.89 0.48
CA LEU A 12 28.17 -5.98 -0.22
C LEU A 12 26.76 -6.54 -0.04
N SER A 13 26.24 -6.42 1.17
CA SER A 13 24.81 -6.32 1.39
C SER A 13 24.42 -4.94 0.91
N THR A 14 24.35 -4.78 -0.43
CA THR A 14 23.53 -3.74 -1.02
C THR A 14 22.09 -4.15 -0.70
N SER A 15 21.69 -3.83 0.53
CA SER A 15 20.30 -3.61 0.88
C SER A 15 19.85 -2.50 -0.05
N ALA A 16 19.36 -2.87 -1.23
CA ALA A 16 18.40 -2.06 -1.95
C ALA A 16 17.17 -1.99 -1.04
N ALA A 17 17.28 -1.19 0.02
CA ALA A 17 16.14 -0.65 0.71
C ALA A 17 15.48 0.23 -0.34
N ALA A 18 14.62 -0.38 -1.16
CA ALA A 18 13.59 0.34 -1.85
C ALA A 18 12.95 1.20 -0.75
N SER A 19 13.18 2.52 -0.78
CA SER A 19 12.60 3.40 0.21
C SER A 19 11.10 3.19 0.11
N VAL A 20 10.54 2.58 1.16
CA VAL A 20 9.11 2.41 1.27
C VAL A 20 8.61 3.83 1.50
N ASN A 21 8.00 4.40 0.47
CA ASN A 21 7.36 5.70 0.62
C ASN A 21 6.14 5.45 1.51
N CYS A 22 6.16 6.01 2.70
CA CYS A 22 5.09 5.86 3.67
C CYS A 22 4.06 6.98 3.54
N ASP A 23 4.36 8.02 2.74
CA ASP A 23 3.41 9.06 2.36
C ASP A 23 2.62 8.60 1.12
N ILE A 24 1.31 8.47 1.27
CA ILE A 24 0.38 8.04 0.23
C ILE A 24 -0.65 9.14 -0.01
N TYR A 25 -0.83 9.50 -1.28
CA TYR A 25 -1.89 10.39 -1.71
C TYR A 25 -3.14 9.60 -2.09
N LEU A 26 -4.23 9.81 -1.37
CA LEU A 26 -5.54 9.24 -1.68
C LEU A 26 -6.28 10.16 -2.63
N VAL A 27 -6.56 9.67 -3.84
CA VAL A 27 -7.34 10.42 -4.83
C VAL A 27 -8.81 10.24 -4.50
N ALA A 28 -9.48 11.30 -4.06
CA ALA A 28 -10.85 11.22 -3.53
C ALA A 28 -11.88 10.79 -4.58
N SER A 29 -11.66 11.10 -5.87
CA SER A 29 -12.51 10.63 -6.97
C SER A 29 -12.50 9.11 -7.13
N ASP A 30 -11.47 8.45 -6.60
CA ASP A 30 -11.22 7.02 -6.78
C ASP A 30 -11.52 6.23 -5.49
N VAL A 31 -12.21 6.89 -4.54
CA VAL A 31 -12.84 6.25 -3.39
C VAL A 31 -14.28 5.93 -3.77
N ASP A 32 -14.55 4.65 -4.02
CA ASP A 32 -15.87 4.19 -4.46
C ASP A 32 -16.40 3.05 -3.56
N GLY A 33 -17.72 2.91 -3.51
CA GLY A 33 -18.44 1.95 -2.69
C GLY A 33 -18.81 2.44 -1.28
N ARG A 34 -18.82 1.51 -0.32
CA ARG A 34 -19.23 1.75 1.07
C ARG A 34 -18.17 2.52 1.85
N HIS A 35 -18.40 3.82 1.98
CA HIS A 35 -17.53 4.77 2.68
C HIS A 35 -17.10 4.28 4.09
N ASP A 36 -18.02 3.70 4.87
CA ASP A 36 -17.71 3.23 6.23
C ASP A 36 -16.71 2.06 6.28
N LEU A 37 -16.65 1.25 5.21
CA LEU A 37 -15.68 0.18 5.08
C LEU A 37 -14.36 0.71 4.53
N THR A 38 -14.41 1.62 3.56
CA THR A 38 -13.24 2.28 3.00
C THR A 38 -12.45 3.03 4.08
N GLU A 39 -13.10 3.84 4.92
CA GLU A 39 -12.41 4.56 6.00
C GLU A 39 -11.71 3.58 6.97
N LYS A 40 -12.33 2.43 7.28
CA LYS A 40 -11.68 1.40 8.11
C LYS A 40 -10.49 0.75 7.43
N VAL A 41 -10.50 0.62 6.10
CA VAL A 41 -9.35 0.16 5.31
C VAL A 41 -8.23 1.19 5.39
N LEU A 42 -8.52 2.48 5.23
CA LEU A 42 -7.54 3.55 5.37
C LEU A 42 -6.90 3.55 6.76
N SER A 43 -7.70 3.37 7.82
CA SER A 43 -7.16 3.24 9.18
C SER A 43 -6.23 2.03 9.36
N GLN A 44 -6.36 0.95 8.59
CA GLN A 44 -5.39 -0.16 8.62
C GLN A 44 -4.03 0.26 8.05
N PHE A 45 -4.02 1.11 7.01
CA PHE A 45 -2.78 1.68 6.48
C PHE A 45 -2.15 2.64 7.50
N GLU A 46 -2.91 3.54 8.10
CA GLU A 46 -2.40 4.46 9.12
C GLU A 46 -1.82 3.70 10.33
N ALA A 47 -2.50 2.63 10.77
CA ALA A 47 -2.00 1.76 11.83
C ALA A 47 -0.69 1.02 11.45
N LYS A 48 -0.39 0.87 10.16
CA LYS A 48 0.87 0.32 9.64
C LYS A 48 1.95 1.39 9.45
N GLY A 49 1.69 2.65 9.82
CA GLY A 49 2.65 3.75 9.75
C GLY A 49 2.60 4.56 8.47
N TYR A 50 1.61 4.33 7.59
CA TYR A 50 1.40 5.18 6.42
C TYR A 50 0.76 6.51 6.81
N ARG A 51 1.12 7.56 6.08
CA ARG A 51 0.50 8.89 6.17
C ARG A 51 -0.32 9.11 4.92
N ILE A 52 -1.62 9.34 5.08
CA ILE A 52 -2.55 9.45 3.96
C ILE A 52 -2.97 10.91 3.79
N SER A 53 -2.62 11.50 2.65
CA SER A 53 -3.02 12.84 2.26
C SER A 53 -4.11 12.78 1.19
N ARG A 54 -5.25 13.44 1.40
CA ARG A 54 -6.34 13.46 0.42
C ARG A 54 -6.11 14.55 -0.63
N ILE A 55 -6.26 14.20 -1.90
CA ILE A 55 -6.15 15.12 -3.03
C ILE A 55 -7.33 14.94 -4.00
N GLU A 56 -7.65 15.96 -4.80
CA GLU A 56 -8.72 15.86 -5.78
C GLU A 56 -8.26 15.12 -7.04
N LYS A 57 -7.04 15.40 -7.51
CA LYS A 57 -6.46 14.76 -8.69
C LYS A 57 -4.94 14.60 -8.56
N PRO A 58 -4.34 13.61 -9.27
CA PRO A 58 -2.90 13.38 -9.20
C PRO A 58 -2.01 14.59 -9.50
N SER A 59 -2.47 15.52 -10.34
CA SER A 59 -1.70 16.71 -10.72
C SER A 59 -1.61 17.79 -9.64
N ASP A 60 -2.31 17.63 -8.51
CA ASP A 60 -2.21 18.57 -7.38
C ASP A 60 -0.94 18.35 -6.56
N ILE A 61 -0.23 17.25 -6.77
CA ILE A 61 1.02 16.93 -6.07
C ILE A 61 2.16 17.69 -6.73
N GLN A 62 2.74 18.66 -6.02
CA GLN A 62 3.85 19.49 -6.49
C GLN A 62 5.22 18.99 -6.00
N ASP A 63 5.37 17.67 -5.80
CA ASP A 63 6.58 17.07 -5.26
C ASP A 63 7.50 16.56 -6.37
N GLN A 64 8.80 16.77 -6.20
CA GLN A 64 9.84 16.06 -6.96
C GLN A 64 10.25 14.80 -6.18
N GLY A 65 10.42 13.68 -6.89
CA GLY A 65 10.80 12.40 -6.30
C GLY A 65 9.70 11.34 -6.36
N LYS A 66 9.67 10.44 -5.37
CA LYS A 66 8.73 9.31 -5.33
C LYS A 66 7.38 9.77 -4.77
N VAL A 67 6.33 9.55 -5.56
CA VAL A 67 4.94 9.89 -5.24
C VAL A 67 4.11 8.61 -5.30
N SER A 68 3.31 8.34 -4.26
CA SER A 68 2.47 7.15 -4.20
C SER A 68 0.99 7.54 -4.20
N TYR A 69 0.22 7.00 -5.14
CA TYR A 69 -1.23 7.19 -5.25
C TYR A 69 -1.96 5.95 -4.78
N MET A 70 -3.13 6.15 -4.19
CA MET A 70 -4.02 5.07 -3.78
C MET A 70 -5.44 5.33 -4.24
N SER A 71 -6.08 4.28 -4.75
CA SER A 71 -7.53 4.18 -4.90
C SER A 71 -8.05 2.99 -4.11
N VAL A 72 -9.23 3.15 -3.51
CA VAL A 72 -9.83 2.13 -2.65
C VAL A 72 -11.30 1.96 -3.01
N PHE A 73 -11.66 0.75 -3.39
CA PHE A 73 -13.04 0.33 -3.55
C PHE A 73 -13.39 -0.70 -2.48
N SER A 74 -14.46 -0.48 -1.73
CA SER A 74 -14.93 -1.41 -0.71
C SER A 74 -16.44 -1.60 -0.79
N ASP A 75 -16.92 -2.84 -0.72
CA ASP A 75 -18.36 -3.13 -0.75
C ASP A 75 -18.73 -4.36 0.10
N ILE A 76 -20.00 -4.44 0.51
CA ILE A 76 -20.58 -5.54 1.27
C ILE A 76 -21.90 -5.95 0.61
N HIS A 77 -21.91 -7.14 0.02
CA HIS A 77 -23.08 -7.75 -0.58
C HIS A 77 -23.60 -8.92 0.29
N PRO A 78 -24.91 -8.98 0.61
CA PRO A 78 -25.48 -10.03 1.46
C PRO A 78 -25.17 -11.47 0.99
N LEU A 79 -25.15 -11.71 -0.32
CA LEU A 79 -24.93 -13.04 -0.89
C LEU A 79 -23.46 -13.35 -1.21
N ILE A 80 -22.63 -12.34 -1.42
CA ILE A 80 -21.26 -12.51 -1.94
C ILE A 80 -20.22 -12.27 -0.84
N GLY A 81 -20.63 -11.66 0.28
CA GLY A 81 -19.75 -11.26 1.36
C GLY A 81 -19.24 -9.84 1.15
N ALA A 82 -18.04 -9.55 1.64
CA ALA A 82 -17.41 -8.25 1.48
C ALA A 82 -16.23 -8.33 0.53
N ARG A 83 -15.99 -7.24 -0.20
CA ARG A 83 -14.88 -7.10 -1.13
C ARG A 83 -14.15 -5.79 -0.86
N THR A 84 -12.83 -5.79 -1.03
CA THR A 84 -12.03 -4.59 -1.08
C THR A 84 -10.98 -4.73 -2.17
N THR A 85 -10.82 -3.68 -2.97
CA THR A 85 -9.76 -3.55 -3.96
C THR A 85 -8.99 -2.29 -3.64
N ILE A 86 -7.68 -2.39 -3.50
CA ILE A 86 -6.79 -1.27 -3.31
C ILE A 86 -5.80 -1.29 -4.47
N ASP A 87 -5.73 -0.21 -5.24
CA ASP A 87 -4.71 -0.03 -6.25
C ASP A 87 -3.74 1.04 -5.78
N LEU A 88 -2.46 0.68 -5.69
CA LEU A 88 -1.35 1.55 -5.32
C LEU A 88 -0.48 1.80 -6.54
N VAL A 89 -0.20 3.05 -6.83
CA VAL A 89 0.65 3.47 -7.96
C VAL A 89 1.79 4.30 -7.42
N ASP A 90 3.01 3.78 -7.50
CA ASP A 90 4.21 4.54 -7.21
C ASP A 90 4.73 5.16 -8.52
N LEU A 91 4.85 6.48 -8.55
CA LEU A 91 5.51 7.23 -9.61
C LEU A 91 6.84 7.78 -9.09
N TYR A 92 7.88 7.73 -9.91
CA TYR A 92 9.09 8.53 -9.69
C TYR A 92 9.07 9.68 -10.68
N VAL A 93 9.09 10.92 -10.18
CA VAL A 93 9.02 12.14 -10.97
C VAL A 93 10.34 12.88 -10.85
N GLU A 94 10.98 13.10 -11.99
CA GLU A 94 12.24 13.84 -12.12
C GLU A 94 12.07 14.87 -13.23
N GLU A 95 12.40 16.14 -12.96
CA GLU A 95 12.28 17.24 -13.94
C GLU A 95 10.88 17.34 -14.60
N ASN A 96 9.81 17.10 -13.83
CA ASN A 96 8.40 17.04 -14.30
C ASN A 96 8.11 15.91 -15.31
N THR A 97 8.98 14.91 -15.39
CA THR A 97 8.77 13.70 -16.19
C THR A 97 8.64 12.47 -15.29
N VAL A 98 7.69 11.60 -15.62
CA VAL A 98 7.54 10.32 -14.93
C VAL A 98 8.59 9.36 -15.48
N THR A 99 9.60 9.07 -14.68
CA THR A 99 10.73 8.20 -15.06
C THR A 99 10.49 6.74 -14.69
N SER A 100 9.62 6.47 -13.71
CA SER A 100 9.20 5.11 -13.36
C SER A 100 7.76 5.09 -12.86
N LYS A 101 7.06 4.00 -13.16
CA LYS A 101 5.72 3.69 -12.66
C LYS A 101 5.67 2.24 -12.20
N THR A 102 5.40 2.03 -10.93
CA THR A 102 5.11 0.70 -10.36
C THR A 102 3.67 0.67 -9.90
N GLN A 103 2.92 -0.37 -10.28
CA GLN A 103 1.55 -0.55 -9.84
C GLN A 103 1.44 -1.85 -9.05
N SER A 104 0.82 -1.78 -7.87
CA SER A 104 0.47 -2.93 -7.07
C SER A 104 -1.02 -2.93 -6.77
N LYS A 105 -1.60 -4.12 -6.69
CA LYS A 105 -3.03 -4.32 -6.50
C LYS A 105 -3.28 -5.32 -5.39
N ILE A 106 -4.08 -4.93 -4.41
CA ILE A 106 -4.58 -5.81 -3.34
C ILE A 106 -6.06 -6.01 -3.59
N ALA A 107 -6.45 -7.20 -4.04
CA ALA A 107 -7.85 -7.58 -4.24
C ALA A 107 -8.24 -8.67 -3.25
N ILE A 108 -9.16 -8.36 -2.34
CA ILE A 108 -9.58 -9.25 -1.26
C ILE A 108 -11.10 -9.40 -1.29
N SER A 109 -11.55 -10.64 -1.21
CA SER A 109 -12.97 -10.98 -1.03
C SER A 109 -13.11 -11.98 0.11
N LYS A 110 -14.09 -11.76 1.01
CA LYS A 110 -14.39 -12.67 2.13
C LYS A 110 -15.89 -12.87 2.29
N LYS A 111 -16.27 -14.14 2.37
CA LYS A 111 -17.60 -14.62 2.72
C LYS A 111 -17.49 -15.66 3.84
N PRO A 112 -17.39 -15.23 5.11
CA PRO A 112 -17.24 -16.15 6.22
C PRO A 112 -18.54 -16.95 6.43
N LEU A 113 -18.42 -18.22 6.84
CA LEU A 113 -19.58 -19.05 7.23
C LEU A 113 -20.22 -18.57 8.53
N PHE A 114 -19.42 -17.98 9.42
CA PHE A 114 -19.86 -17.39 10.68
C PHE A 114 -19.17 -16.04 10.91
N GLY A 115 -19.91 -15.06 11.41
CA GLY A 115 -19.39 -13.72 11.73
C GLY A 115 -19.53 -12.71 10.59
N SER A 116 -18.91 -11.54 10.78
CA SER A 116 -19.08 -10.39 9.89
C SER A 116 -18.12 -10.43 8.70
N ALA A 117 -18.66 -10.38 7.48
CA ALA A 117 -17.88 -10.28 6.25
C ALA A 117 -16.96 -9.05 6.24
N ALA A 118 -17.45 -7.91 6.74
CA ALA A 118 -16.66 -6.69 6.87
C ALA A 118 -15.42 -6.90 7.75
N LYS A 119 -15.59 -7.51 8.94
CA LYS A 119 -14.47 -7.80 9.85
C LYS A 119 -13.48 -8.77 9.20
N SER A 120 -13.97 -9.79 8.49
CA SER A 120 -13.11 -10.75 7.80
C SER A 120 -12.28 -10.11 6.69
N VAL A 121 -12.86 -9.19 5.90
CA VAL A 121 -12.12 -8.43 4.89
C VAL A 121 -11.08 -7.53 5.54
N LEU A 122 -11.45 -6.75 6.56
CA LEU A 122 -10.51 -5.85 7.24
C LEU A 122 -9.30 -6.59 7.81
N LYS A 123 -9.51 -7.75 8.46
CA LYS A 123 -8.42 -8.59 8.96
C LYS A 123 -7.54 -9.16 7.84
N ALA A 124 -8.10 -9.40 6.66
CA ALA A 124 -7.33 -9.85 5.51
C ALA A 124 -6.52 -8.69 4.91
N VAL A 125 -7.11 -7.51 4.80
CA VAL A 125 -6.45 -6.27 4.38
C VAL A 125 -5.26 -5.97 5.29
N GLU A 126 -5.46 -5.95 6.60
CA GLU A 126 -4.40 -5.73 7.61
C GLU A 126 -3.17 -6.64 7.42
N LYS A 127 -3.41 -7.89 7.02
CA LYS A 127 -2.35 -8.89 6.77
C LYS A 127 -1.65 -8.71 5.43
N SER A 128 -2.32 -8.10 4.46
CA SER A 128 -1.81 -7.89 3.11
C SER A 128 -1.06 -6.57 2.95
N ILE A 129 -1.30 -5.60 3.83
CA ILE A 129 -0.60 -4.32 3.82
C ILE A 129 0.80 -4.49 4.45
N PRO A 130 1.89 -4.08 3.75
CA PRO A 130 3.22 -4.07 4.33
C PRO A 130 3.32 -3.11 5.52
N SER A 131 4.29 -3.30 6.41
CA SER A 131 4.52 -2.36 7.51
C SER A 131 5.43 -1.22 7.07
N CYS A 132 5.06 0.01 7.41
CA CYS A 132 5.89 1.21 7.38
C CYS A 132 6.47 1.57 8.76
N LEU A 133 5.98 0.94 9.83
CA LEU A 133 6.61 1.00 11.15
C LEU A 133 7.94 0.22 11.09
N GLN A 134 9.05 0.95 11.23
CA GLN A 134 10.40 0.41 11.43
C GLN A 134 10.61 -0.01 12.88
#